data_AF-A0A0U5JF96-F1
#
_entry.id   AF-A0A0U5JF96-F1
#
_cell.length_a   1.000
_cell.length_b   1.000
_cell.length_c   1.000
_cell.angle_alpha   90.00
_cell.angle_beta   90.00
_cell.angle_gamma   90.00
#
_symmetry.space_group_name_H-M   'P 1'
#
loop_
_entity.id
_entity.type
_entity.pdbx_description
1 polymer ?
#
loop_
_entity_poly.entity_id
_entity_poly.type
_entity_poly.pdbx_seq_one_letter_code
_entity_poly.pdbx_strand_id
1 'polypeptide(L)'
;MKSLQYYIEQMTQLLADLVQNAQKLRDVSLQVISEEELSPLQKHQQELLGKLEQADSSMQRYYPNQLDSTTHQLFHNQLHAFHLLNQEFIQNLNASHGLIQFELRHLRGNEGENEIQDLPPMIHLNKVLPSPSGTQTVDAQKSKKS
;
A
#
# COMPACT_ATOMS: atom_id res chain seq x y z
N MET A 1 20.51 17.48 24.76
CA MET A 1 19.94 16.11 24.81
C MET A 1 18.49 16.23 25.27
N LYS A 2 17.54 15.61 24.57
CA LYS A 2 16.11 15.62 24.95
C LYS A 2 15.83 14.47 25.91
N SER A 3 14.77 14.55 26.72
CA SER A 3 14.38 13.51 27.67
C SER A 3 13.78 12.28 26.98
N LEU A 4 13.76 11.11 27.65
CA LEU A 4 13.04 9.93 27.16
C LEU A 4 11.56 10.23 26.93
N GLN A 5 10.92 10.93 27.88
CA GLN A 5 9.52 11.35 27.77
C GLN A 5 9.26 12.16 26.50
N TYR A 6 10.17 13.06 26.11
CA TYR A 6 10.06 13.82 24.87
C TYR A 6 10.03 12.90 23.64
N TYR A 7 10.91 11.90 23.58
CA TYR A 7 10.91 10.94 22.46
C TYR A 7 9.64 10.09 22.45
N ILE A 8 9.15 9.66 23.61
CA ILE A 8 7.89 8.90 23.73
C ILE A 8 6.72 9.72 23.17
N GLU A 9 6.58 10.97 23.59
CA GLU A 9 5.53 11.88 23.11
C GLU A 9 5.67 12.14 21.62
N GLN A 10 6.88 12.39 21.13
CA GLN A 10 7.15 12.62 19.72
C GLN A 10 6.76 11.42 18.86
N MET A 11 7.17 10.20 19.25
CA MET A 11 6.82 8.99 18.49
C MET A 11 5.32 8.69 18.56
N THR A 12 4.68 8.91 19.71
CA THR A 12 3.22 8.75 19.86
C THR A 12 2.47 9.64 18.87
N GLN A 13 2.90 10.91 18.75
CA GLN A 13 2.30 11.86 17.82
C GLN A 13 2.56 11.45 16.36
N LEU A 14 3.80 11.12 16.01
CA LEU A 14 4.16 10.70 14.64
C LEU A 14 3.39 9.45 14.21
N LEU A 15 3.20 8.48 15.11
CA LEU A 15 2.40 7.28 14.87
C LEU A 15 0.92 7.61 14.71
N ALA A 16 0.37 8.53 15.52
CA ALA A 16 -1.00 8.99 15.35
C ALA A 16 -1.20 9.67 13.99
N ASP A 17 -0.26 10.53 13.58
CA ASP A 17 -0.29 11.21 12.28
C ASP A 17 -0.19 10.20 11.12
N LEU A 18 0.65 9.17 11.25
CA LEU A 18 0.76 8.08 10.27
C LEU A 18 -0.56 7.31 10.12
N VAL A 19 -1.20 6.95 11.23
CA VAL A 19 -2.50 6.27 11.23
C VAL A 19 -3.55 7.15 10.55
N GLN A 20 -3.60 8.45 10.88
CA GLN A 20 -4.53 9.38 10.24
C GLN A 20 -4.27 9.52 8.73
N ASN A 21 -3.01 9.58 8.31
CA ASN A 21 -2.68 9.65 6.89
C ASN A 21 -3.04 8.36 6.15
N ALA A 22 -2.80 7.20 6.75
CA ALA A 22 -3.20 5.91 6.19
C ALA A 22 -4.73 5.78 6.08
N GLN A 23 -5.48 6.28 7.06
CA GLN A 23 -6.94 6.35 6.99
C GLN A 23 -7.40 7.18 5.79
N LYS A 24 -6.80 8.35 5.57
CA LYS A 24 -7.11 9.20 4.40
C LYS A 24 -6.80 8.50 3.07
N LEU A 25 -5.64 7.85 2.96
CA LEU A 25 -5.28 7.07 1.78
C LEU A 25 -6.31 5.97 1.51
N ARG A 26 -6.70 5.23 2.55
CA ARG A 26 -7.73 4.19 2.48
C ARG A 26 -9.08 4.78 2.05
N ASP A 27 -9.51 5.91 2.60
CA ASP A 27 -10.80 6.52 2.28
C ASP A 27 -10.86 7.10 0.86
N VAL A 28 -9.77 7.72 0.41
CA VAL A 28 -9.63 8.17 -0.97
C VAL A 28 -9.63 6.98 -1.93
N SER A 29 -9.02 5.85 -1.54
CA SER A 29 -8.97 4.65 -2.40
C SER A 29 -10.29 3.96 -2.70
N LEU A 30 -11.34 4.28 -1.94
CA LEU A 30 -12.70 3.82 -2.21
C LEU A 30 -13.40 4.64 -3.30
N GLN A 31 -12.81 5.76 -3.73
CA GLN A 31 -13.37 6.68 -4.70
C GLN A 31 -12.62 6.58 -6.04
N VAL A 32 -13.11 7.27 -7.08
CA VAL A 32 -12.34 7.42 -8.34
C VAL A 32 -11.22 8.41 -8.08
N ILE A 33 -9.99 7.91 -7.97
CA ILE A 33 -8.84 8.68 -7.47
C ILE A 33 -8.13 9.39 -8.61
N SER A 34 -7.74 10.66 -8.39
CA SER A 34 -6.74 11.33 -9.22
C SER A 34 -5.36 11.30 -8.56
N GLU A 35 -4.30 11.27 -9.37
CA GLU A 35 -2.92 11.26 -8.87
C GLU A 35 -2.60 12.51 -8.04
N GLU A 36 -3.25 13.63 -8.36
CA GLU A 36 -3.09 14.88 -7.62
C GLU A 36 -3.60 14.79 -6.17
N GLU A 37 -4.55 13.89 -5.87
CA GLU A 37 -5.06 13.65 -4.51
C GLU A 37 -4.22 12.60 -3.76
N LEU A 38 -3.70 11.61 -4.48
CA LEU A 38 -2.93 10.51 -3.89
C LEU A 38 -1.49 10.91 -3.53
N SER A 39 -0.82 11.60 -4.45
CA SER A 39 0.61 11.92 -4.35
C SER A 39 0.98 12.74 -3.10
N PRO A 40 0.21 13.79 -2.71
CA PRO A 40 0.50 14.54 -1.48
C PRO A 40 0.42 13.68 -0.22
N LEU A 41 -0.55 12.74 -0.15
CA LEU A 41 -0.72 11.86 1.00
C LEU A 41 0.41 10.83 1.09
N GLN A 42 0.86 10.28 -0.03
CA GLN A 42 2.00 9.36 -0.08
C GLN A 42 3.30 10.05 0.32
N LYS A 43 3.54 11.26 -0.20
CA LYS A 43 4.70 12.07 0.19
C LYS A 43 4.69 12.38 1.69
N HIS A 44 3.54 12.79 2.22
CA HIS A 44 3.40 13.05 3.65
C HIS A 44 3.67 11.80 4.50
N GLN A 45 3.22 10.62 4.06
CA GLN A 45 3.52 9.34 4.71
C GLN A 45 5.03 9.08 4.78
N GLN A 46 5.76 9.29 3.69
CA GLN A 46 7.21 9.12 3.64
C GLN A 46 7.93 10.08 4.58
N GLU A 47 7.51 11.34 4.64
CA GLU A 47 8.06 12.33 5.57
C GLU A 47 7.84 11.94 7.03
N LEU A 48 6.65 11.43 7.37
CA LEU A 48 6.33 10.96 8.72
C LEU A 48 7.15 9.72 9.11
N LEU A 49 7.32 8.76 8.19
CA LEU A 49 8.16 7.58 8.41
C LEU A 49 9.62 7.97 8.66
N GLY A 50 10.19 8.87 7.86
CA GLY A 50 11.55 9.36 8.07
C GLY A 50 11.75 10.05 9.43
N LYS A 51 10.76 10.83 9.87
CA LYS A 51 10.78 11.45 11.21
C LYS A 51 10.67 10.40 12.32
N LEU A 52 9.86 9.36 12.14
CA LEU A 52 9.69 8.29 13.11
C LEU A 52 10.97 7.48 13.26
N GLU A 53 11.62 7.10 12.16
CA GLU A 53 12.90 6.39 12.18
C GLU A 53 14.00 7.20 12.85
N GLN A 54 14.03 8.52 12.60
CA GLN A 54 14.99 9.41 13.25
C GLN A 54 14.75 9.52 14.77
N ALA A 55 13.48 9.61 15.19
CA ALA A 55 13.09 9.67 16.59
C ALA A 55 13.42 8.37 17.32
N ASP A 56 13.08 7.21 16.73
CA ASP A 56 13.39 5.89 17.29
C ASP A 56 14.91 5.67 17.38
N SER A 57 15.65 5.94 16.31
CA SER A 57 17.12 5.83 16.32
C SER A 57 17.78 6.70 17.40
N SER A 58 17.25 7.92 17.60
CA SER A 58 17.74 8.82 18.65
C SER A 58 17.39 8.30 20.04
N MET A 59 16.16 7.81 20.23
CA MET A 59 15.71 7.23 21.49
C MET A 59 16.54 6.00 21.87
N GLN A 60 16.72 5.06 20.94
CA GLN A 60 17.52 3.84 21.17
C GLN A 60 18.99 4.16 21.47
N ARG A 61 19.56 5.20 20.84
CA ARG A 61 20.93 5.65 21.10
C ARG A 61 21.11 6.22 22.51
N TYR A 62 20.14 7.03 22.96
CA TYR A 62 20.26 7.78 24.22
C TYR A 62 19.64 7.08 25.43
N TYR A 63 18.68 6.18 25.20
CA TYR A 63 17.87 5.51 26.23
C TYR A 63 17.66 4.03 25.90
N PRO A 64 18.73 3.25 25.67
CA PRO A 64 18.61 1.85 25.28
C PRO A 64 17.90 1.04 26.36
N ASN A 65 16.89 0.25 25.96
CA ASN A 65 16.10 -0.62 26.85
C ASN A 65 15.39 0.11 28.01
N GLN A 66 15.21 1.43 27.94
CA GLN A 66 14.51 2.19 28.97
C GLN A 66 13.01 2.39 28.66
N LEU A 67 12.53 1.88 27.53
CA LEU A 67 11.13 1.92 27.18
C LEU A 67 10.36 0.90 28.03
N ASP A 68 9.32 1.35 28.73
CA ASP A 68 8.47 0.44 29.47
C ASP A 68 7.59 -0.40 28.52
N SER A 69 7.09 -1.52 29.04
CA SER A 69 6.27 -2.47 28.27
C SER A 69 4.95 -1.88 27.78
N THR A 70 4.36 -0.94 28.52
CA THR A 70 3.08 -0.33 28.18
C THR A 70 3.24 0.61 26.99
N THR A 71 4.27 1.44 27.01
CA THR A 71 4.67 2.32 25.92
C THR A 71 5.06 1.50 24.68
N HIS A 72 5.79 0.39 24.86
CA HIS A 72 6.10 -0.53 23.76
C HIS A 72 4.83 -1.11 23.11
N GLN A 73 3.86 -1.53 23.93
CA GLN A 73 2.58 -2.05 23.45
C GLN A 73 1.76 -0.96 22.74
N LEU A 74 1.78 0.29 23.23
CA LEU A 74 1.13 1.41 22.57
C LEU A 74 1.66 1.61 21.14
N PHE A 75 2.98 1.68 20.98
CA PHE A 75 3.60 1.84 19.65
C PHE A 75 3.27 0.67 18.73
N HIS A 76 3.32 -0.56 19.27
CA HIS A 76 2.97 -1.75 18.51
C HIS A 76 1.52 -1.70 17.99
N ASN A 77 0.57 -1.31 18.84
CA ASN A 77 -0.84 -1.21 18.45
C ASN A 77 -1.06 -0.16 17.35
N GLN A 78 -0.38 1.00 17.44
CA GLN A 78 -0.49 2.04 16.42
C GLN A 78 0.14 1.61 15.09
N LEU A 79 1.31 0.96 15.12
CA LEU A 79 1.95 0.40 13.93
C LEU A 79 1.09 -0.70 13.29
N HIS A 80 0.45 -1.54 14.10
CA HIS A 80 -0.46 -2.56 13.61
C HIS A 80 -1.69 -1.94 12.93
N ALA A 81 -2.31 -0.92 13.54
CA ALA A 81 -3.42 -0.19 12.93
C ALA A 81 -3.01 0.47 11.60
N PHE A 82 -1.85 1.13 11.58
CA PHE A 82 -1.26 1.69 10.36
C PHE A 82 -1.07 0.62 9.27
N HIS A 83 -0.55 -0.55 9.64
CA HIS A 83 -0.33 -1.65 8.71
C HIS A 83 -1.64 -2.15 8.09
N LEU A 84 -2.68 -2.36 8.90
CA LEU A 84 -3.99 -2.80 8.43
C LEU A 84 -4.61 -1.80 7.45
N LEU A 85 -4.56 -0.50 7.77
CA LEU A 85 -5.10 0.55 6.88
C LEU A 85 -4.37 0.60 5.53
N ASN A 86 -3.05 0.40 5.52
CA ASN A 86 -2.30 0.33 4.27
C ASN A 86 -2.63 -0.95 3.47
N GLN A 87 -2.88 -2.08 4.14
CA GLN A 87 -3.32 -3.28 3.44
C GLN A 87 -4.68 -3.05 2.77
N GLU A 88 -5.64 -2.45 3.47
CA GLU A 88 -6.94 -2.09 2.90
C GLU A 88 -6.78 -1.13 1.71
N PHE A 89 -5.95 -0.10 1.85
CA PHE A 89 -5.63 0.83 0.77
C PHE A 89 -5.13 0.10 -0.49
N ILE A 90 -4.15 -0.80 -0.34
CA ILE A 90 -3.60 -1.57 -1.48
C ILE A 90 -4.67 -2.50 -2.07
N GLN A 91 -5.48 -3.15 -1.24
CA GLN A 91 -6.59 -4.00 -1.70
C GLN A 91 -7.61 -3.19 -2.50
N ASN A 92 -7.96 -1.99 -2.05
CA ASN A 92 -8.88 -1.10 -2.75
C ASN A 92 -8.32 -0.69 -4.11
N LEU A 93 -7.02 -0.40 -4.22
CA LEU A 93 -6.38 -0.09 -5.50
C LEU A 93 -6.38 -1.27 -6.48
N ASN A 94 -6.27 -2.49 -5.96
CA ASN A 94 -6.30 -3.72 -6.78
C ASN A 94 -7.72 -4.10 -7.20
N ALA A 95 -8.72 -3.84 -6.36
CA ALA A 95 -10.13 -4.18 -6.62
C ALA A 95 -10.83 -3.11 -7.47
N SER A 96 -10.57 -1.84 -7.19
CA SER A 96 -11.06 -0.72 -7.98
C SER A 96 -10.19 -0.57 -9.23
N HIS A 97 -10.78 -0.29 -10.40
CA HIS A 97 -10.07 0.00 -11.65
C HIS A 97 -9.17 1.26 -11.59
N GLY A 98 -8.75 1.73 -10.42
CA GLY A 98 -7.88 2.88 -10.22
C GLY A 98 -6.49 2.67 -10.83
N LEU A 99 -5.94 1.45 -10.75
CA LEU A 99 -4.71 1.08 -11.47
C LEU A 99 -4.91 1.00 -12.99
N ILE A 100 -6.07 0.51 -13.45
CA ILE A 100 -6.37 0.37 -14.89
C ILE A 100 -6.63 1.74 -15.54
N GLN A 101 -7.29 2.68 -14.85
CA GLN A 101 -7.42 4.06 -15.34
C GLN A 101 -6.11 4.84 -15.27
N PHE A 102 -5.25 4.55 -14.29
CA PHE A 102 -3.90 5.09 -14.20
C PHE A 102 -3.07 4.68 -15.43
N GLU A 103 -3.02 3.39 -15.77
CA GLU A 103 -2.36 2.92 -16.99
C GLU A 103 -2.99 3.53 -18.26
N LEU A 104 -4.33 3.64 -18.33
CA LEU A 104 -5.00 4.24 -19.48
C LEU A 104 -4.73 5.74 -19.65
N ARG A 105 -4.60 6.52 -18.57
CA ARG A 105 -4.20 7.95 -18.65
C ARG A 105 -2.73 8.09 -19.01
N HIS A 106 -1.86 7.27 -18.44
CA HIS A 106 -0.43 7.32 -18.73
C HIS A 106 -0.13 6.88 -20.18
N LEU A 107 -0.91 5.93 -20.72
CA LEU A 107 -0.87 5.54 -22.13
C LEU A 107 -1.46 6.62 -23.05
N ARG A 108 -2.54 7.30 -22.63
CA ARG A 108 -3.18 8.36 -23.43
C ARG A 108 -2.44 9.70 -23.37
N GLY A 109 -1.62 9.94 -22.35
CA GLY A 109 -0.74 11.11 -22.21
C GLY A 109 0.54 11.05 -23.05
N ASN A 110 0.88 9.88 -23.62
CA ASN A 110 2.05 9.70 -24.49
C ASN A 110 1.69 9.71 -26.00
N GLU A 111 0.43 9.94 -26.38
CA GLU A 111 -0.01 10.02 -27.78
C GLU A 111 -0.09 11.47 -28.30
N GLY A 112 0.81 12.33 -27.85
CA GLY A 112 0.71 13.76 -28.10
C GLY A 112 2.03 14.49 -28.17
N GLU A 113 3.11 13.91 -28.69
CA GLU A 113 4.23 14.67 -29.26
C GLU A 113 5.12 13.76 -30.13
N ASN A 114 5.36 14.19 -31.37
CA ASN A 114 6.13 13.50 -32.39
C ASN A 114 7.61 13.40 -32.03
N GLU A 115 8.21 12.20 -32.06
CA GLU A 115 9.42 11.94 -32.85
C GLU A 115 9.70 10.43 -33.00
N ILE A 116 10.02 10.05 -34.23
CA ILE A 116 10.31 8.68 -34.69
C ILE A 116 11.81 8.44 -34.53
N GLN A 117 12.24 7.41 -33.77
CA GLN A 117 13.21 6.36 -34.16
C GLN A 117 13.80 5.58 -32.95
N ASP A 118 13.90 4.25 -33.15
CA ASP A 118 14.59 3.22 -32.37
C ASP A 118 14.01 2.76 -31.01
N LEU A 119 13.16 1.73 -31.06
CA LEU A 119 12.94 0.78 -29.95
C LEU A 119 13.22 -0.67 -30.43
N PRO A 120 14.04 -1.46 -29.71
CA PRO A 120 14.05 -2.92 -29.83
C PRO A 120 12.84 -3.55 -29.11
N PRO A 121 12.50 -4.83 -29.40
CA PRO A 121 11.13 -5.33 -29.36
C PRO A 121 10.56 -5.59 -27.96
N MET A 122 9.25 -5.39 -27.87
CA MET A 122 8.41 -5.64 -26.70
C MET A 122 8.50 -7.08 -26.18
N ILE A 123 8.62 -7.21 -24.86
CA ILE A 123 8.30 -8.43 -24.14
C ILE A 123 6.78 -8.59 -24.18
N HIS A 124 6.30 -9.52 -25.01
CA HIS A 124 4.92 -9.99 -24.98
C HIS A 124 4.67 -10.78 -23.69
N LEU A 125 4.04 -10.16 -22.69
CA LEU A 125 3.44 -10.90 -21.60
C LEU A 125 2.10 -11.48 -22.06
N ASN A 126 2.04 -12.80 -22.06
CA ASN A 126 0.89 -13.61 -22.45
C ASN A 126 -0.38 -13.18 -21.72
N LYS A 127 -1.43 -12.86 -22.50
CA LYS A 127 -2.80 -12.70 -22.03
C LYS A 127 -3.29 -14.04 -21.48
N VAL A 128 -3.52 -14.13 -20.17
CA VAL A 128 -4.32 -15.21 -19.61
C VAL A 128 -5.79 -14.85 -19.82
N LEU A 129 -6.46 -15.58 -20.72
CA LEU A 129 -7.89 -15.49 -20.99
C LEU A 129 -8.70 -16.06 -19.81
N PRO A 130 -9.84 -15.45 -19.41
CA PRO A 130 -10.78 -16.07 -18.51
C PRO A 130 -11.52 -17.21 -19.23
N SER A 131 -11.60 -18.39 -18.60
CA SER A 131 -12.39 -19.52 -19.11
C SER A 131 -13.90 -19.26 -18.93
N PRO A 132 -14.74 -19.55 -19.94
CA PRO A 132 -16.17 -19.37 -19.86
C PRO A 132 -16.88 -20.55 -19.16
N SER A 133 -17.90 -20.22 -18.38
CA SER A 133 -18.91 -21.14 -17.86
C SER A 133 -19.59 -21.93 -18.98
N GLY A 134 -19.87 -23.22 -18.74
CA GLY A 134 -20.67 -24.06 -19.63
C GLY A 134 -21.18 -25.32 -18.91
N THR A 135 -22.49 -25.36 -18.71
CA THR A 135 -23.30 -26.33 -17.96
C THR A 135 -23.49 -27.68 -18.69
N GLN A 136 -23.89 -28.69 -17.90
CA GLN A 136 -24.75 -29.87 -18.21
C GLN A 136 -24.12 -31.25 -18.49
N THR A 137 -24.48 -32.20 -17.60
CA THR A 137 -24.95 -33.61 -17.77
C THR A 137 -24.16 -34.54 -18.72
N VAL A 138 -23.92 -35.83 -18.46
CA VAL A 138 -24.87 -36.91 -18.14
C VAL A 138 -24.12 -38.17 -17.63
N ASP A 139 -24.83 -38.96 -16.83
CA ASP A 139 -24.79 -40.40 -16.51
C ASP A 139 -23.76 -41.42 -17.07
N ALA A 140 -23.50 -42.39 -16.17
CA ALA A 140 -23.56 -43.85 -16.36
C ALA A 140 -22.28 -44.70 -16.61
N GLN A 141 -22.19 -45.71 -15.70
CA GLN A 141 -21.72 -47.11 -15.85
C GLN A 141 -20.20 -47.39 -15.87
N LYS A 142 -19.63 -48.03 -14.83
CA LYS A 142 -19.70 -49.46 -14.40
C LYS A 142 -18.86 -50.40 -15.28
N SER A 143 -17.72 -50.87 -14.77
CA SER A 143 -17.20 -52.26 -14.81
C SER A 143 -15.77 -52.30 -14.21
N LYS A 144 -15.54 -52.94 -13.05
CA LYS A 144 -15.18 -54.35 -12.82
C LYS A 144 -13.75 -54.75 -13.28
N LYS A 145 -12.97 -55.19 -12.28
CA LYS A 145 -11.91 -56.22 -12.26
C LYS A 145 -10.68 -56.03 -13.17
N SER A 146 -9.51 -55.95 -12.57
CA SER A 146 -8.74 -57.13 -12.14
C SER A 146 -7.83 -56.80 -10.97
#